data_AF-A0A2D4LYR6-F1
#
_entry.id   AF-A0A2D4LYR6-F1
#
_cell.length_a   1.000
_cell.length_b   1.000
_cell.length_c   1.000
_cell.angle_alpha   90.00
_cell.angle_beta   90.00
_cell.angle_gamma   90.00
#
_symmetry.space_group_name_H-M   'P 1'
#
loop_
_entity.id
_entity.type
_entity.pdbx_description
1 polymer ?
#
loop_
_entity_poly.entity_id
_entity_poly.type
_entity_poly.pdbx_seq_one_letter_code
_entity_poly.pdbx_strand_id
1 'polypeptide(L)'
;MVPSNYSELKLYPANDHADWQEAIDKELNSLKSLDVYENARLPPGKNAIGCKWIYKLKTGVDGKISYKARLVAQGFDQAPTDYDEVFAPSLNSTTLRAALVWAAKMKN
;
A
#
# COMPACT_ATOMS: atom_id res chain seq x y z
N MET A 1 0.21 21.18 6.33
CA MET A 1 -0.08 21.11 4.87
C MET A 1 0.17 19.67 4.41
N VAL A 2 -0.44 19.17 3.33
CA VAL A 2 -0.21 17.79 2.83
C VAL A 2 0.64 17.87 1.55
N PRO A 3 1.83 17.25 1.51
CA PRO A 3 2.67 17.30 0.33
C PRO A 3 2.08 16.46 -0.81
N SER A 4 2.25 16.93 -2.04
CA SER A 4 1.77 16.24 -3.25
C SER A 4 2.78 15.23 -3.78
N ASN A 5 4.06 15.40 -3.44
CA ASN A 5 5.16 14.52 -3.84
C ASN A 5 6.34 14.61 -2.85
N TYR A 6 7.30 13.68 -2.98
CA TYR A 6 8.45 13.61 -2.07
C TYR A 6 9.41 14.82 -2.18
N SER A 7 9.57 15.41 -3.36
CA SER A 7 10.41 16.60 -3.54
C SER A 7 9.81 17.82 -2.84
N GLU A 8 8.48 17.96 -2.87
CA GLU A 8 7.74 19.01 -2.16
C GLU A 8 7.87 18.85 -0.64
N LEU A 9 7.80 17.61 -0.14
CA LEU A 9 7.97 17.33 1.29
C LEU A 9 9.33 17.85 1.82
N LYS A 10 10.41 17.75 1.04
CA LYS A 10 11.73 18.25 1.45
C LYS A 10 11.80 19.77 1.65
N LEU A 11 10.83 20.50 1.13
CA LEU A 11 10.74 21.96 1.28
C LEU A 11 9.98 22.38 2.54
N TYR A 12 9.37 21.44 3.26
CA TYR A 12 8.55 21.74 4.43
C TYR A 12 9.43 22.08 5.64
N PRO A 13 8.94 22.91 6.58
CA PRO A 13 9.65 23.20 7.82
C PRO A 13 9.94 21.91 8.60
N ALA A 14 11.05 21.90 9.33
CA ALA A 14 11.60 20.69 9.97
C ALA A 14 10.61 19.93 10.87
N ASN A 15 9.70 20.64 11.55
CA ASN A 15 8.68 20.02 12.40
C ASN A 15 7.68 19.19 11.59
N ASP A 16 7.12 19.75 10.51
CA ASP A 16 6.20 19.01 9.64
C ASP A 16 6.93 17.89 8.89
N HIS A 17 8.22 18.09 8.57
CA HIS A 17 9.05 17.09 7.92
C HIS A 17 9.23 15.83 8.78
N ALA A 18 9.35 15.97 10.11
CA ALA A 18 9.58 14.85 11.01
C ALA A 18 8.40 13.84 11.03
N ASP A 19 7.17 14.33 11.13
CA ASP A 19 5.96 13.49 11.16
C ASP A 19 5.76 12.74 9.84
N TRP A 20 6.03 13.40 8.70
CA TRP A 20 5.96 12.78 7.39
C TRP A 20 7.10 11.77 7.16
N GLN A 21 8.30 12.05 7.65
CA GLN A 21 9.42 11.12 7.61
C GLN A 21 9.12 9.85 8.41
N GLU A 22 8.54 9.98 9.61
CA GLU A 22 8.12 8.82 10.39
C GLU A 22 7.07 7.97 9.65
N ALA A 23 6.13 8.62 8.96
CA ALA A 23 5.14 7.93 8.15
C ALA A 23 5.76 7.18 6.94
N ILE A 24 6.79 7.76 6.30
CA ILE A 24 7.56 7.12 5.23
C ILE A 24 8.31 5.90 5.76
N ASP A 25 9.00 6.04 6.88
CA ASP A 25 9.80 4.97 7.47
C ASP A 25 8.90 3.80 7.92
N LYS A 26 7.72 4.10 8.46
CA LYS A 26 6.69 3.09 8.78
C LYS A 26 6.25 2.29 7.56
N GLU A 27 5.99 2.96 6.43
CA GLU A 27 5.61 2.27 5.20
C GLU A 27 6.75 1.40 4.68
N LEU A 28 7.97 1.93 4.59
CA LEU A 28 9.14 1.17 4.12
C LEU A 28 9.42 -0.05 5.01
N ASN A 29 9.31 0.11 6.33
CA ASN A 29 9.47 -0.99 7.26
C ASN A 29 8.36 -2.02 7.13
N SER A 30 7.11 -1.61 6.87
CA SER A 30 6.01 -2.53 6.62
C SER A 30 6.22 -3.31 5.31
N LEU A 31 6.72 -2.66 4.25
CA LEU A 31 6.99 -3.34 2.99
C LEU A 31 8.14 -4.36 3.15
N LYS A 32 9.16 -4.01 3.94
CA LYS A 32 10.26 -4.95 4.29
C LYS A 32 9.78 -6.12 5.14
N SER A 33 8.93 -5.87 6.15
CA SER A 33 8.46 -6.93 7.05
C SER A 33 7.51 -7.92 6.38
N LEU A 34 6.79 -7.47 5.36
CA LEU A 34 5.91 -8.32 4.54
C LEU A 34 6.65 -9.02 3.40
N ASP A 35 7.95 -8.72 3.20
CA ASP A 35 8.78 -9.28 2.13
C ASP A 35 8.13 -9.15 0.73
N VAL A 36 7.44 -8.03 0.49
CA VAL A 36 6.67 -7.81 -0.75
C VAL A 36 7.50 -7.25 -1.91
N TYR A 37 8.75 -6.89 -1.65
CA TYR A 37 9.65 -6.36 -2.67
C TYR A 37 11.10 -6.72 -2.38
N GLU A 38 11.85 -6.94 -3.45
CA GLU A 38 13.29 -7.07 -3.42
C GLU A 38 13.95 -6.04 -4.34
N ASN A 39 15.21 -5.70 -4.05
CA ASN A 39 15.97 -4.85 -4.96
C ASN A 39 16.47 -5.69 -6.13
N ALA A 40 15.82 -5.56 -7.29
CA ALA A 40 16.22 -6.22 -8.52
C ALA A 40 16.87 -5.26 -9.52
N ARG A 41 17.74 -5.77 -10.38
CA ARG A 41 18.22 -5.03 -11.56
C ARG A 41 17.17 -5.10 -12.66
N LEU A 42 16.95 -3.98 -13.34
CA LEU A 42 16.03 -3.93 -14.49
C LEU A 42 16.54 -4.85 -15.60
N PRO A 43 15.75 -5.85 -16.06
CA PRO A 43 16.16 -6.72 -17.16
C PRO A 43 16.36 -5.93 -18.46
N PRO A 44 17.29 -6.36 -19.33
CA PRO A 44 17.51 -5.69 -20.61
C PRO A 44 16.24 -5.72 -21.47
N GLY A 45 15.90 -4.59 -22.09
CA GLY A 45 14.72 -4.46 -22.95
C GLY A 45 13.39 -4.34 -22.21
N LYS A 46 13.39 -4.17 -20.88
CA LYS A 46 12.19 -3.89 -20.08
C LYS A 46 12.21 -2.44 -19.56
N ASN A 47 11.03 -1.88 -19.36
CA ASN A 47 10.84 -0.57 -18.72
C ASN A 47 10.53 -0.77 -17.23
N ALA A 48 11.16 0.02 -16.36
CA ALA A 48 10.81 0.03 -14.96
C ALA A 48 9.46 0.72 -14.77
N ILE A 49 8.57 0.12 -13.97
CA ILE A 49 7.34 0.78 -13.55
C ILE A 49 7.70 1.83 -12.51
N GLY A 50 7.27 3.07 -12.74
CA GLY A 50 7.50 4.15 -11.78
C GLY A 50 6.70 3.93 -10.49
N CYS A 51 7.09 4.61 -9.42
CA CYS A 51 6.35 4.64 -8.16
C CYS A 51 6.12 6.08 -7.70
N LYS A 52 5.05 6.29 -6.92
CA LYS A 52 4.69 7.59 -6.39
C LYS A 52 4.35 7.47 -4.91
N TRP A 53 4.78 8.48 -4.15
CA TRP A 53 4.35 8.67 -2.77
C TRP A 53 2.98 9.35 -2.71
N ILE A 54 2.08 8.76 -1.92
CA ILE A 54 0.76 9.30 -1.60
C ILE A 54 0.74 9.68 -0.13
N TYR A 55 0.45 10.95 0.15
CA TYR A 55 0.38 11.48 1.51
C TYR A 55 -1.07 11.80 1.89
N LYS A 56 -1.42 11.52 3.14
CA LYS A 56 -2.74 11.83 3.68
C LYS A 56 -2.69 12.09 5.17
N LEU A 57 -3.31 13.17 5.61
CA LEU A 57 -3.66 13.36 7.02
C LEU A 57 -4.99 12.65 7.28
N LYS A 58 -5.03 11.85 8.34
CA LYS A 58 -6.26 11.22 8.81
C LYS A 58 -6.54 11.66 10.23
N THR A 59 -7.72 12.22 10.44
CA THR A 59 -8.26 12.50 11.77
C THR A 59 -8.88 11.23 12.33
N GLY A 60 -8.39 10.78 13.48
CA GLY A 60 -8.95 9.66 14.22
C GLY A 60 -10.30 10.02 14.86
N VAL A 61 -11.00 9.01 15.38
CA VAL A 61 -12.28 9.18 16.09
C VAL A 61 -12.08 9.97 17.39
N ASP A 62 -10.89 9.88 17.97
CA ASP A 62 -10.40 10.63 19.12
C ASP A 62 -10.01 12.09 18.78
N GLY A 63 -10.15 12.52 17.51
CA GLY A 63 -9.73 13.83 17.04
C GLY A 63 -8.22 13.95 16.78
N LYS A 64 -7.43 12.90 17.03
CA LYS A 64 -5.98 12.93 16.83
C LYS A 64 -5.64 12.88 15.35
N ILE A 65 -4.76 13.77 14.91
CA ILE A 65 -4.25 13.78 13.54
C ILE A 65 -3.16 12.71 13.41
N SER A 66 -3.26 11.90 12.37
CA SER A 66 -2.26 10.89 12.02
C SER A 66 -1.77 11.11 10.59
N TYR A 67 -0.45 11.04 10.43
CA TYR A 67 0.25 11.19 9.17
C TYR A 67 0.35 9.83 8.49
N LYS A 68 -0.03 9.75 7.22
CA LYS A 68 0.01 8.53 6.42
C LYS A 68 0.75 8.80 5.12
N ALA A 69 1.80 8.03 4.87
CA ALA A 69 2.49 7.96 3.60
C ALA A 69 2.31 6.54 3.05
N ARG A 70 2.15 6.42 1.73
CA ARG A 70 2.11 5.13 1.03
C ARG A 70 2.89 5.19 -0.26
N LEU A 71 3.63 4.12 -0.55
CA LEU A 71 4.34 3.97 -1.82
C LEU A 71 3.49 3.13 -2.77
N VAL A 72 3.15 3.69 -3.94
CA VAL A 72 2.25 3.05 -4.89
C VAL A 72 2.91 2.96 -6.26
N ALA A 73 2.87 1.79 -6.89
CA ALA A 73 3.33 1.60 -8.27
C ALA A 73 2.39 2.29 -9.27
N GLN A 74 2.94 2.84 -10.35
CA GLN A 74 2.17 3.45 -11.44
C GLN A 74 1.60 2.37 -12.35
N GLY A 75 0.53 1.72 -11.88
CA GLY A 75 -0.09 0.58 -12.56
C GLY A 75 -0.58 0.85 -13.99
N PHE A 76 -0.80 2.12 -14.37
CA PHE A 76 -1.19 2.48 -15.74
C PHE A 76 -0.06 2.28 -16.77
N ASP A 77 1.20 2.20 -16.32
CA ASP A 77 2.37 1.91 -17.16
C ASP A 77 2.68 0.41 -17.22
N GLN A 78 1.82 -0.44 -16.65
CA GLN A 78 1.99 -1.89 -16.72
C GLN A 78 1.62 -2.41 -18.11
N ALA A 79 2.56 -3.12 -18.73
CA ALA A 79 2.27 -3.86 -19.95
C ALA A 79 1.26 -4.99 -19.63
N PRO A 80 0.24 -5.24 -20.47
CA PRO A 80 -0.83 -6.18 -20.18
C PRO A 80 -0.46 -7.66 -20.32
N THR A 81 0.79 -8.01 -20.03
CA THR A 81 1.37 -9.30 -20.40
C THR A 81 1.17 -10.42 -19.37
N ASP A 82 0.82 -10.09 -18.11
CA ASP A 82 0.68 -11.07 -17.03
C ASP A 82 -0.64 -10.87 -16.23
N TYR A 83 -1.79 -10.83 -16.91
CA TYR A 83 -3.11 -10.78 -16.27
C TYR A 83 -3.78 -12.17 -16.07
N ASP A 84 -3.08 -13.26 -16.37
CA ASP A 84 -3.66 -14.61 -16.31
C ASP A 84 -3.70 -15.22 -14.89
N GLU A 85 -3.02 -14.60 -13.91
CA GLU A 85 -3.04 -15.05 -12.52
C GLU A 85 -3.74 -14.04 -11.61
N VAL A 86 -4.98 -14.36 -11.23
CA VAL A 86 -5.78 -13.59 -10.26
C VAL A 86 -5.26 -13.91 -8.85
N PHE A 87 -4.23 -13.19 -8.39
CA PHE A 87 -3.59 -13.37 -7.07
C PHE A 87 -4.43 -12.94 -5.85
N ALA A 88 -5.72 -12.67 -6.01
CA ALA A 88 -6.59 -12.39 -4.88
C ALA A 88 -7.96 -13.03 -5.09
N PRO A 89 -8.24 -14.20 -4.49
CA PRO A 89 -9.62 -14.58 -4.22
C PRO A 89 -10.16 -13.57 -3.22
N SER A 90 -10.84 -12.52 -3.72
CA SER A 90 -11.65 -11.69 -2.85
C SER A 90 -12.79 -12.55 -2.33
N LEU A 91 -12.63 -13.06 -1.11
CA LEU A 91 -13.56 -14.01 -0.52
C LEU A 91 -14.86 -13.26 -0.22
N ASN A 92 -15.89 -13.51 -1.02
CA ASN A 92 -17.20 -12.89 -0.83
C ASN A 92 -17.74 -13.26 0.57
N SER A 93 -18.17 -12.25 1.34
CA SER A 93 -18.72 -12.45 2.69
C SER A 93 -19.93 -13.40 2.72
N THR A 94 -20.66 -13.53 1.61
CA THR A 94 -21.76 -14.48 1.45
C THR A 94 -21.24 -15.91 1.36
N THR A 95 -20.18 -16.14 0.58
CA THR A 95 -19.52 -17.45 0.45
C THR A 95 -18.91 -17.89 1.78
N LEU A 96 -18.25 -16.97 2.50
CA LEU A 96 -17.72 -17.24 3.84
C LEU A 96 -18.82 -17.64 4.83
N ARG A 97 -19.93 -16.90 4.85
CA ARG A 97 -21.08 -17.20 5.71
C ARG A 97 -21.71 -18.55 5.38
N ALA A 98 -21.88 -18.87 4.09
CA ALA A 98 -22.40 -20.16 3.67
C ALA A 98 -21.52 -21.32 4.12
N ALA A 99 -20.19 -21.20 3.98
CA ALA A 99 -19.24 -22.20 4.44
C ALA A 99 -19.30 -22.42 5.96
N LEU A 100 -19.39 -21.33 6.74
CA LEU A 100 -19.52 -21.40 8.20
C LEU A 100 -20.83 -22.08 8.63
N VAL A 101 -21.96 -21.75 7.98
CA VAL A 101 -23.26 -22.39 8.25
C VAL A 101 -23.21 -23.88 7.92
N TRP A 102 -22.59 -24.25 6.80
CA TRP A 102 -22.45 -25.65 6.41
C TRP A 102 -21.58 -26.44 7.41
N ALA A 103 -20.45 -25.88 7.82
CA ALA A 103 -19.58 -26.49 8.84
C ALA A 103 -20.29 -26.65 10.20
N ALA A 104 -21.10 -25.66 10.61
CA ALA A 104 -21.91 -25.76 11.82
C ALA A 104 -22.98 -26.84 11.74
N LYS A 105 -23.57 -27.06 10.55
CA LYS A 105 -24.55 -28.13 10.31
C LYS A 105 -23.93 -29.53 10.36
N MET A 106 -22.66 -29.70 9.94
CA MET A 106 -21.98 -31.00 9.97
C MET A 106 -21.47 -31.44 11.36
N LYS A 107 -21.55 -30.54 12.36
CA LYS A 107 -21.19 -30.86 13.76
C LYS A 107 -22.36 -31.39 14.60
N ASN A 108 -23.52 -31.62 13.98
CA ASN A 108 -24.68 -32.32 14.53
C ASN A 108 -25.01 -33.54 13.66
#